data_AF-A0A2J4RHI8-F1
#
_entry.id   AF-A0A2J4RHI8-F1
#
_cell.length_a   1.000
_cell.length_b   1.000
_cell.length_c   1.000
_cell.angle_alpha   90.00
_cell.angle_beta   90.00
_cell.angle_gamma   90.00
#
_symmetry.space_group_name_H-M   'P 1'
#
loop_
_entity.id
_entity.type
_entity.pdbx_description
1 polymer ?
#
loop_
_entity_poly.entity_id
_entity_poly.type
_entity_poly.pdbx_seq_one_letter_code
_entity_poly.pdbx_strand_id
1 'polypeptide(L)'
;HVSQLKLDLKEVIENIKHIRKGKLKSATLSNILYDTQTHAKTKLNSTDDLYHFYTKNYMKTIAKVDSAIFEINGKLYELTESGRITFQGDDIESVLNFL
;
A
#
# COMPACT_ATOMS: atom_id res chain seq x y z
N HIS A 1 -25.96 -8.50 3.43
CA HIS A 1 -24.93 -8.47 2.38
C HIS A 1 -23.83 -7.55 2.87
N VAL A 2 -22.62 -8.05 3.15
CA VAL A 2 -21.48 -7.18 3.51
C VAL A 2 -20.77 -6.82 2.22
N SER A 3 -20.90 -5.57 1.79
CA SER A 3 -20.14 -5.03 0.65
C SER A 3 -18.78 -4.60 1.18
N GLN A 4 -17.72 -5.38 0.93
CA GLN A 4 -16.37 -4.92 1.22
C GLN A 4 -15.96 -3.89 0.16
N LEU A 5 -15.50 -2.72 0.60
CA LEU A 5 -14.86 -1.74 -0.27
C LEU A 5 -13.60 -2.40 -0.84
N LYS A 6 -13.53 -2.54 -2.17
CA LYS A 6 -12.34 -3.06 -2.84
C LYS A 6 -11.57 -1.88 -3.40
N LEU A 7 -10.45 -1.54 -2.75
CA LEU A 7 -9.59 -0.45 -3.16
C LEU A 7 -8.59 -0.93 -4.21
N ASP A 8 -8.38 -0.13 -5.25
CA ASP A 8 -7.18 -0.27 -6.08
C ASP A 8 -6.00 0.38 -5.35
N LEU A 9 -5.26 -0.43 -4.60
CA LEU A 9 -4.11 0.06 -3.84
C LEU A 9 -2.98 0.61 -4.72
N LYS A 10 -2.93 0.29 -6.02
CA LYS A 10 -1.94 0.89 -6.92
C LYS A 10 -2.25 2.37 -7.13
N GLU A 11 -3.51 2.69 -7.39
CA GLU A 11 -3.99 4.06 -7.52
C GLU A 11 -3.82 4.82 -6.20
N VAL A 12 -4.15 4.18 -5.07
CA VAL A 12 -3.98 4.81 -3.75
C VAL A 12 -2.52 5.15 -3.46
N ILE A 13 -1.56 4.30 -3.84
CA ILE A 13 -0.13 4.60 -3.69
C ILE A 13 0.25 5.89 -4.46
N GLU A 14 -0.20 6.03 -5.70
CA GLU A 14 0.04 7.23 -6.51
C GLU A 14 -0.59 8.47 -5.87
N ASN A 15 -1.85 8.39 -5.44
CA ASN A 15 -2.56 9.48 -4.81
C ASN A 15 -1.89 9.92 -3.49
N ILE A 16 -1.50 8.99 -2.63
CA ILE A 16 -0.81 9.31 -1.37
C ILE A 16 0.55 9.96 -1.66
N LYS A 17 1.30 9.47 -2.64
CA LYS A 17 2.60 10.05 -3.02
C LYS A 17 2.45 11.49 -3.50
N HIS A 18 1.50 11.76 -4.39
CA HIS A 18 1.42 13.05 -5.09
C HIS A 18 0.56 14.10 -4.37
N ILE A 19 -0.54 13.68 -3.73
CA ILE A 19 -1.48 14.59 -3.06
C ILE A 19 -1.04 14.81 -1.61
N ARG A 20 -0.75 13.73 -0.89
CA ARG A 20 -0.43 13.77 0.56
C ARG A 20 1.07 13.86 0.84
N LYS A 21 1.91 13.84 -0.21
CA LYS A 21 3.39 13.82 -0.10
C LYS A 21 3.89 12.69 0.81
N GLY A 22 3.15 11.59 0.88
CA GLY A 22 3.51 10.42 1.68
C GLY A 22 4.68 9.66 1.08
N LYS A 23 5.45 8.99 1.94
CA LYS A 23 6.48 8.03 1.53
C LYS A 23 5.92 6.62 1.62
N LEU A 24 6.18 5.80 0.61
CA LEU A 24 5.85 4.37 0.68
C LEU A 24 6.93 3.68 1.50
N LYS A 25 6.58 3.03 2.61
CA LYS A 25 7.54 2.32 3.48
C LYS A 25 7.54 0.82 3.23
N SER A 26 6.38 0.25 2.89
CA SER A 26 6.24 -1.17 2.60
C SER A 26 5.10 -1.43 1.62
N ALA A 27 5.23 -2.48 0.82
CA ALA A 27 4.16 -3.01 -0.02
C ALA A 27 4.17 -4.55 0.02
N THR A 28 3.03 -5.13 0.36
CA THR A 28 2.79 -6.57 0.23
C THR A 28 2.21 -6.83 -1.15
N LEU A 29 2.92 -7.61 -1.96
CA LEU A 29 2.58 -7.90 -3.33
C LEU A 29 2.23 -9.37 -3.49
N SER A 30 1.14 -9.67 -4.19
CA SER A 30 0.74 -11.03 -4.55
C SER A 30 0.54 -11.16 -6.06
N ASN A 31 0.15 -12.36 -6.53
CA ASN A 31 -0.09 -12.63 -7.95
C ASN A 31 1.15 -12.42 -8.84
N ILE A 32 2.35 -12.69 -8.30
CA ILE A 32 3.60 -12.65 -9.07
C ILE A 32 3.81 -14.05 -9.65
N LEU A 33 3.74 -14.19 -10.97
CA LEU A 33 3.87 -15.49 -11.63
C LEU A 33 5.30 -16.05 -11.43
N TYR A 34 5.41 -17.24 -10.85
CA TYR A 34 6.67 -17.97 -10.73
C TYR A 34 6.73 -19.10 -11.77
N ASP A 35 5.67 -19.89 -11.85
CA ASP A 35 5.44 -20.91 -12.88
C ASP A 35 3.91 -21.04 -13.17
N THR A 36 3.51 -22.04 -13.96
CA THR A 36 2.11 -22.20 -14.40
C THR A 36 1.11 -22.51 -13.26
N GLN A 37 1.57 -22.97 -12.10
CA GLN A 37 0.72 -23.34 -10.96
C GLN A 37 1.09 -22.58 -9.67
N THR A 38 2.20 -21.85 -9.68
CA THR A 38 2.74 -21.16 -8.50
C THR A 38 2.74 -19.65 -8.68
N HIS A 39 2.08 -18.96 -7.76
CA HIS A 39 2.17 -17.51 -7.62
C HIS A 39 2.94 -17.16 -6.35
N ALA A 40 3.96 -16.33 -6.48
CA ALA A 40 4.69 -15.78 -5.37
C ALA A 40 3.94 -14.62 -4.71
N LYS A 41 4.17 -14.50 -3.40
CA LYS A 41 3.80 -13.36 -2.58
C LYS A 41 5.05 -12.84 -1.90
N THR A 42 5.26 -11.53 -1.92
CA THR A 42 6.45 -10.90 -1.34
C THR A 42 6.07 -9.65 -0.56
N LYS A 43 6.88 -9.29 0.43
CA LYS A 43 6.77 -8.02 1.15
C LYS A 43 8.04 -7.22 0.92
N LEU A 44 7.89 -6.08 0.28
CA LEU A 44 8.95 -5.10 0.13
C LEU A 44 8.93 -4.18 1.34
N ASN A 45 10.07 -3.98 1.99
CA ASN A 45 10.23 -3.02 3.07
C ASN A 45 11.41 -2.10 2.72
N SER A 46 11.26 -0.81 3.00
CA SER A 46 12.33 0.18 2.82
C SER A 46 12.50 1.01 4.08
N THR A 47 13.75 1.25 4.45
CA THR A 47 14.10 2.25 5.48
C THR A 47 13.93 3.68 4.96
N ASP A 48 13.90 3.88 3.64
CA ASP A 48 13.61 5.14 2.97
C ASP A 48 12.26 5.07 2.22
N ASP A 49 12.03 5.93 1.23
CA ASP A 49 10.85 5.88 0.35
C ASP A 49 11.01 4.79 -0.74
N LEU A 50 10.17 3.76 -0.65
CA LEU A 50 10.08 2.65 -1.60
C LEU A 50 9.47 3.07 -2.95
N TYR A 51 8.80 4.22 -3.03
CA TYR A 51 7.94 4.58 -4.16
C TYR A 51 8.65 4.41 -5.51
N HIS A 52 9.84 5.00 -5.72
CA HIS A 52 10.53 4.91 -7.01
C HIS A 52 10.87 3.47 -7.43
N PHE A 53 11.29 2.63 -6.48
CA PHE A 53 11.55 1.22 -6.75
C PHE A 53 10.25 0.48 -7.07
N TYR A 54 9.19 0.70 -6.30
CA TYR A 54 7.88 0.10 -6.53
C TYR A 54 7.32 0.47 -7.90
N THR A 55 7.32 1.75 -8.27
CA THR A 55 6.72 2.23 -9.52
C THR A 55 7.46 1.69 -10.74
N LYS A 56 8.79 1.62 -10.67
CA LYS A 56 9.63 1.07 -11.74
C LYS A 56 9.41 -0.43 -11.96
N ASN A 57 9.25 -1.21 -10.89
CA ASN A 57 9.29 -2.68 -10.97
C ASN A 57 7.92 -3.36 -10.90
N TYR A 58 6.91 -2.76 -10.28
CA TYR A 58 5.66 -3.46 -9.93
C TYR A 58 4.39 -2.76 -10.40
N MET A 59 4.37 -1.43 -10.49
CA MET A 59 3.15 -0.68 -10.80
C MET A 59 2.45 -1.17 -12.08
N LYS A 60 3.20 -1.36 -13.16
CA LYS A 60 2.68 -1.81 -14.47
C LYS A 60 2.56 -3.34 -14.62
N THR A 61 2.88 -4.12 -13.58
CA THR A 61 2.82 -5.59 -13.64
C THR A 61 1.44 -6.11 -13.24
N ILE A 62 1.19 -7.41 -13.44
CA ILE A 62 -0.02 -8.09 -12.95
C ILE A 62 -0.03 -8.33 -11.43
N ALA A 63 1.08 -8.01 -10.73
CA ALA A 63 1.17 -8.15 -9.30
C ALA A 63 0.10 -7.27 -8.63
N LYS A 64 -0.61 -7.84 -7.67
CA LYS A 64 -1.60 -7.13 -6.85
C LYS A 64 -0.90 -6.57 -5.62
N VAL A 65 -1.38 -5.42 -5.14
CA VAL A 65 -0.95 -4.88 -3.85
C VAL A 65 -2.01 -5.26 -2.83
N ASP A 66 -1.67 -6.16 -1.92
CA ASP A 66 -2.58 -6.63 -0.87
C ASP A 66 -2.66 -5.62 0.28
N SER A 67 -1.52 -5.03 0.63
CA SER A 67 -1.40 -3.97 1.62
C SER A 67 -0.22 -3.04 1.33
N ALA A 68 -0.31 -1.80 1.79
CA ALA A 68 0.75 -0.81 1.72
C ALA A 68 0.87 -0.04 3.03
N ILE A 69 2.10 0.26 3.44
CA ILE A 69 2.39 1.10 4.61
C ILE A 69 2.99 2.41 4.11
N PHE A 70 2.40 3.52 4.56
CA PHE A 70 2.81 4.87 4.22
C PHE A 70 3.28 5.62 5.46
N GLU A 71 4.29 6.46 5.28
CA GLU A 71 4.67 7.49 6.25
C GLU A 71 4.16 8.85 5.76
N ILE A 72 3.31 9.49 6.56
CA ILE A 72 2.76 10.82 6.28
C ILE A 72 2.94 11.64 7.56
N ASN A 73 3.63 12.77 7.46
CA ASN A 73 3.94 13.64 8.61
C ASN A 73 4.54 12.88 9.81
N GLY A 74 5.39 11.87 9.55
CA GLY A 74 6.03 11.05 10.57
C GLY A 74 5.16 9.95 11.19
N LYS A 75 3.89 9.81 10.79
CA LYS A 75 2.99 8.74 11.26
C LYS A 75 2.87 7.63 10.22
N LEU A 76 2.75 6.39 10.70
CA LEU A 76 2.61 5.21 9.84
C LEU A 76 1.15 4.77 9.70
N TYR A 77 0.75 4.56 8.46
CA TYR A 77 -0.59 4.11 8.08
C TYR A 77 -0.47 2.87 7.19
N GLU A 78 -1.05 1.76 7.62
CA GLU A 78 -1.25 0.57 6.79
C GLU A 78 -2.66 0.59 6.21
N LEU A 79 -2.75 0.35 4.90
CA LEU A 79 -4.00 0.20 4.17
C LEU A 79 -4.02 -1.16 3.45
N THR A 80 -5.12 -1.89 3.55
CA THR A 80 -5.34 -3.16 2.82
C THR A 80 -6.30 -2.99 1.65
N GLU A 81 -6.29 -3.93 0.70
CA GLU A 81 -7.22 -3.89 -0.46
C GLU A 81 -8.70 -3.92 -0.04
N SER A 82 -9.00 -4.48 1.13
CA SER A 82 -10.34 -4.51 1.72
C SER A 82 -10.76 -3.20 2.39
N GLY A 83 -9.94 -2.16 2.30
CA GLY A 83 -10.18 -0.85 2.91
C GLY A 83 -9.93 -0.80 4.41
N ARG A 84 -9.32 -1.82 5.01
CA ARG A 84 -8.93 -1.76 6.43
C ARG A 84 -7.73 -0.84 6.57
N ILE A 85 -7.88 0.14 7.45
CA ILE A 85 -6.81 1.05 7.85
C ILE A 85 -6.34 0.67 9.24
N THR A 86 -5.03 0.54 9.41
CA THR A 86 -4.35 0.43 10.70
C THR A 86 -3.34 1.57 10.79
N PHE A 87 -3.22 2.22 11.94
CA PHE A 87 -2.28 3.34 12.11
C PHE A 87 -1.55 3.20 13.44
N GLN A 88 -0.34 3.74 13.51
CA GLN A 88 0.37 3.92 14.77
C GLN A 88 0.28 5.40 15.17
N GLY A 89 -0.57 5.69 16.15
CA GLY A 89 -0.79 7.02 16.71
C GLY A 89 -1.76 6.99 17.89
N ASP A 90 -1.85 8.11 18.61
CA ASP A 90 -2.58 8.19 19.88
C ASP A 90 -4.07 8.53 19.71
N ASP A 91 -4.49 9.08 18.56
CA ASP A 91 -5.87 9.53 18.32
C ASP A 91 -6.45 9.08 16.95
N ILE A 92 -7.78 8.92 16.91
CA ILE A 92 -8.53 8.55 15.71
C ILE A 92 -8.70 9.71 14.70
N GLU A 93 -8.54 10.95 15.17
CA GLU A 93 -8.68 12.17 14.37
C GLU A 93 -7.57 12.25 13.29
N SER A 94 -6.41 11.70 13.59
CA SER A 94 -5.27 11.48 12.69
C SER A 94 -5.60 10.54 11.51
N VAL A 95 -6.63 9.68 11.64
CA VAL A 95 -7.12 8.80 10.56
C VAL A 95 -8.11 9.54 9.68
N LEU A 96 -8.99 10.36 10.26
CA LEU A 96 -9.95 11.15 9.50
C LEU A 96 -9.27 12.19 8.62
N ASN A 97 -8.14 12.75 9.07
CA ASN A 97 -7.30 13.65 8.28
C ASN A 97 -6.50 12.91 7.17
N PHE A 98 -6.35 11.59 7.29
CA PHE A 98 -5.66 10.75 6.31
C PHE A 98 -6.52 10.44 5.08
N LEU A 99 -7.81 10.15 5.30
CA LEU A 99 -8.82 9.98 4.24
C LEU A 99 -8.98 11.30 3.46
#